data_AF-A0A094ESC9-F1
#
_entry.id   AF-A0A094ESC9-F1
#
_cell.length_a   1.000
_cell.length_b   1.000
_cell.length_c   1.000
_cell.angle_alpha   90.00
_cell.angle_beta   90.00
_cell.angle_gamma   90.00
#
_symmetry.space_group_name_H-M   'P 1'
#
loop_
_entity.id
_entity.type
_entity.pdbx_description
1 polymer ?
#
loop_
_entity_poly.entity_id
_entity_poly.type
_entity_poly.pdbx_seq_one_letter_code
_entity_poly.pdbx_strand_id
1 'polypeptide(L)'
;MASATRSSDAAPLKEGKHITQNGDVFELPTYTMKMIHDAIPAHCFQPSILRSMAYVVRDYFYVAALCYAASYIEYIPNAYARGAAWAAYSVLQGFVFTGIWILAHECGHGAFSKNKRLNNIMGLIMHSFLLVPFHSWRISHSAHHKATGNIDKDTAFVPHVRESWVKSYRGQEAEVESVELSHLAEDAPIVTLWVCIKHQLFGWPGYLFANLTGQKYDKGVPQISHFYFGQDSALFKKEQLPLIMLSDAGVAAMIALLVVGGQMVGSWNMVLYYMIPYLWVNHWIVAITFLQHTDGSLPHYDNNTWNFARGATATIDRDLGFIDTHLFHDIIGTHVCHHLVSTIPFYHAGEASDAIRKVMGTHYRADRATPFMWAFWKNQRACKFVEESVEGSGVYFYRNLHGVGEPPRDLTGGKAGEVAELIKEKKETTATGGVAAASQAKRRLSHSAQMTAKALPILVAE
;
A
#
# COMPACT_ATOMS: atom_id res chain seq x y z
N MET A 1 0.07 9.85 -62.09
CA MET A 1 -0.72 9.50 -60.88
C MET A 1 0.10 8.49 -60.09
N ALA A 2 0.53 8.90 -58.89
CA ALA A 2 1.39 8.14 -57.98
C ALA A 2 0.66 6.91 -57.42
N SER A 3 1.33 5.75 -57.42
CA SER A 3 1.91 5.07 -56.25
C SER A 3 0.91 4.35 -55.35
N ALA A 4 1.01 3.02 -55.33
CA ALA A 4 0.61 2.19 -54.20
C ALA A 4 1.72 1.15 -53.95
N THR A 5 2.86 1.63 -53.46
CA THR A 5 3.87 0.80 -52.81
C THR A 5 3.32 0.31 -51.47
N ARG A 6 3.23 -1.02 -51.33
CA ARG A 6 3.11 -1.69 -50.04
C ARG A 6 4.32 -1.29 -49.19
N SER A 7 4.12 -0.56 -48.09
CA SER A 7 5.06 -0.55 -46.98
C SER A 7 4.53 -1.47 -45.89
N SER A 8 4.98 -2.72 -45.94
CA SER A 8 5.23 -3.50 -44.74
C SER A 8 6.20 -2.72 -43.87
N ASP A 9 5.79 -2.37 -42.65
CA ASP A 9 6.60 -2.39 -41.43
C ASP A 9 5.77 -1.74 -40.30
N ALA A 10 4.66 -2.40 -39.97
CA ALA A 10 4.13 -2.32 -38.61
C ALA A 10 4.88 -3.38 -37.81
N ALA A 11 5.57 -2.97 -36.74
CA ALA A 11 6.12 -3.89 -35.76
C ALA A 11 5.00 -4.86 -35.32
N PRO A 12 5.26 -6.18 -35.21
CA PRO A 12 4.21 -7.14 -34.93
C PRO A 12 3.56 -6.82 -33.59
N LEU A 13 2.24 -6.58 -33.60
CA LEU A 13 1.41 -6.63 -32.41
C LEU A 13 1.67 -7.97 -31.70
N LYS A 14 2.03 -7.94 -30.42
CA LYS A 14 2.13 -9.13 -29.55
C LYS A 14 0.72 -9.75 -29.39
N GLU A 15 0.20 -10.45 -30.39
CA GLU A 15 -1.14 -11.02 -30.34
C GLU A 15 -1.25 -12.09 -29.22
N GLY A 16 -2.14 -11.83 -28.25
CA GLY A 16 -2.74 -12.84 -27.37
C GLY A 16 -2.03 -13.20 -26.06
N LYS A 17 -0.87 -12.61 -25.72
CA LYS A 17 -0.16 -12.89 -24.45
C LYS A 17 -0.37 -11.78 -23.45
N HIS A 18 -0.79 -12.12 -22.22
CA HIS A 18 -0.82 -11.14 -21.14
C HIS A 18 0.60 -10.80 -20.70
N ILE A 19 0.88 -9.52 -20.53
CA ILE A 19 2.19 -9.02 -20.11
C ILE A 19 2.01 -8.24 -18.80
N THR A 20 2.74 -8.66 -17.76
CA THR A 20 2.77 -7.95 -16.48
C THR A 20 3.42 -6.58 -16.64
N GLN A 21 3.32 -5.71 -15.63
CA GLN A 21 4.04 -4.44 -15.66
C GLN A 21 5.56 -4.65 -15.76
N ASN A 22 6.08 -5.74 -15.21
CA ASN A 22 7.52 -6.01 -15.21
C ASN A 22 8.02 -6.56 -16.56
N GLY A 23 7.13 -6.79 -17.53
CA GLY A 23 7.46 -7.33 -18.85
C GLY A 23 7.38 -8.86 -18.96
N ASP A 24 6.97 -9.54 -17.89
CA ASP A 24 6.84 -11.01 -17.87
C ASP A 24 5.55 -11.47 -18.55
N VAL A 25 5.60 -12.63 -19.22
CA VAL A 25 4.39 -13.28 -19.75
C VAL A 25 3.58 -13.85 -18.59
N PHE A 26 2.28 -13.56 -18.58
CA PHE A 26 1.32 -14.08 -17.63
C PHE A 26 0.33 -15.02 -18.32
N GLU A 27 0.04 -16.12 -17.63
CA GLU A 27 -1.01 -17.07 -18.02
C GLU A 27 -2.07 -17.11 -16.92
N LEU A 28 -3.31 -17.32 -17.32
CA LEU A 28 -4.41 -17.47 -16.36
C LEU A 28 -4.23 -18.77 -15.57
N PRO A 29 -4.25 -18.72 -14.23
CA PRO A 29 -4.12 -19.93 -13.44
C PRO A 29 -5.32 -20.86 -13.66
N THR A 30 -5.01 -22.16 -13.71
CA THR A 30 -5.97 -23.25 -13.96
C THR A 30 -6.21 -24.16 -12.75
N TYR A 31 -5.47 -23.95 -11.64
CA TYR A 31 -5.68 -24.70 -10.40
C TYR A 31 -7.03 -24.36 -9.75
N THR A 32 -7.60 -25.34 -9.06
CA THR A 32 -8.86 -25.20 -8.32
C THR A 32 -8.59 -25.05 -6.83
N MET A 33 -9.54 -24.46 -6.09
CA MET A 33 -9.46 -24.42 -4.62
C MET A 33 -9.37 -25.81 -3.98
N LYS A 34 -9.91 -26.84 -4.64
CA LYS A 34 -9.78 -28.22 -4.18
C LYS A 34 -8.32 -28.67 -4.20
N MET A 35 -7.60 -28.42 -5.30
CA MET A 35 -6.17 -28.77 -5.41
C MET A 35 -5.34 -28.07 -4.33
N ILE A 36 -5.66 -26.80 -4.04
CA ILE A 36 -5.03 -26.02 -2.97
C ILE A 36 -5.28 -26.67 -1.61
N HIS A 37 -6.54 -26.96 -1.27
CA HIS A 37 -6.90 -27.59 0.00
C HIS A 37 -6.30 -28.99 0.18
N ASP A 38 -6.34 -29.82 -0.86
CA ASP A 38 -5.85 -31.21 -0.82
C ASP A 38 -4.32 -31.27 -0.63
N ALA A 39 -3.58 -30.23 -1.01
CA ALA A 39 -2.14 -30.17 -0.85
C ALA A 39 -1.69 -29.80 0.58
N ILE A 40 -2.54 -29.07 1.33
CA ILE A 40 -2.18 -28.56 2.66
C ILE A 40 -2.32 -29.68 3.70
N PRO A 41 -1.31 -29.89 4.57
CA PRO A 41 -1.40 -30.87 5.65
C PRO A 41 -2.60 -30.63 6.58
N ALA A 42 -3.31 -31.71 6.93
CA ALA A 42 -4.57 -31.62 7.68
C ALA A 42 -4.44 -30.95 9.05
N HIS A 43 -3.27 -31.05 9.71
CA HIS A 43 -3.02 -30.40 10.99
C HIS A 43 -2.90 -28.87 10.89
N CYS A 44 -2.54 -28.32 9.73
CA CYS A 44 -2.50 -26.87 9.53
C CYS A 44 -3.87 -26.21 9.73
N PHE A 45 -4.97 -26.96 9.54
CA PHE A 45 -6.34 -26.49 9.76
C PHE A 45 -6.81 -26.58 11.23
N GLN A 46 -5.93 -26.94 12.16
CA GLN A 46 -6.29 -27.18 13.57
C GLN A 46 -5.75 -26.07 14.47
N PRO A 47 -6.52 -25.01 14.76
CA PRO A 47 -6.09 -23.99 15.72
C PRO A 47 -6.02 -24.56 17.14
N SER A 48 -4.95 -24.20 17.85
CA SER A 48 -4.78 -24.42 19.28
C SER A 48 -5.08 -23.14 20.05
N ILE A 49 -6.15 -23.17 20.86
CA ILE A 49 -6.51 -22.05 21.75
C ILE A 49 -5.35 -21.68 22.67
N LEU A 50 -4.67 -22.69 23.24
CA LEU A 50 -3.54 -22.45 24.14
C LEU A 50 -2.42 -21.71 23.42
N ARG A 51 -2.08 -22.12 22.19
CA ARG A 51 -1.03 -21.49 21.40
C ARG A 51 -1.43 -20.05 21.03
N SER A 52 -2.63 -19.85 20.49
CA SER A 52 -3.13 -18.53 20.11
C SER A 52 -3.17 -17.56 21.31
N MET A 53 -3.65 -18.02 22.48
CA MET A 53 -3.65 -17.22 23.71
C MET A 53 -2.25 -16.96 24.26
N ALA A 54 -1.31 -17.89 24.10
CA ALA A 54 0.08 -17.67 24.50
C ALA A 54 0.73 -16.51 23.72
N TYR A 55 0.41 -16.36 22.43
CA TYR A 55 0.85 -15.20 21.64
C TYR A 55 0.20 -13.89 22.11
N VAL A 56 -1.09 -13.91 22.49
CA VAL A 56 -1.72 -12.73 23.10
C VAL A 56 -1.00 -12.33 24.39
N VAL A 57 -0.76 -13.27 25.30
CA VAL A 57 -0.05 -13.01 26.56
C VAL A 57 1.36 -12.50 26.30
N ARG A 58 2.08 -13.10 25.36
CA ARG A 58 3.43 -12.68 24.94
C ARG A 58 3.43 -11.24 24.45
N ASP A 59 2.52 -10.88 23.55
CA ASP A 59 2.51 -9.56 22.94
C ASP A 59 2.16 -8.48 23.97
N TYR A 60 1.17 -8.71 24.83
CA TYR A 60 0.87 -7.79 25.94
C TYR A 60 1.97 -7.75 27.00
N PHE A 61 2.72 -8.84 27.21
CA PHE A 61 3.93 -8.82 28.03
C PHE A 61 4.99 -7.90 27.42
N TYR A 62 5.21 -7.95 26.10
CA TYR A 62 6.13 -7.02 25.43
C TYR A 62 5.67 -5.56 25.54
N VAL A 63 4.36 -5.29 25.42
CA VAL A 63 3.81 -3.95 25.69
C VAL A 63 4.19 -3.50 27.12
N ALA A 64 3.90 -4.32 28.12
CA ALA A 64 4.18 -3.97 29.51
C ALA A 64 5.69 -3.76 29.77
N ALA A 65 6.53 -4.63 29.22
CA ALA A 65 7.98 -4.56 29.37
C ALA A 65 8.57 -3.29 28.72
N LEU A 66 8.13 -2.95 27.50
CA LEU A 66 8.57 -1.75 26.81
C LEU A 66 8.08 -0.48 27.51
N CYS A 67 6.82 -0.44 27.97
CA CYS A 67 6.30 0.67 28.78
C CYS A 67 7.09 0.83 30.08
N TYR A 68 7.41 -0.27 30.77
CA TYR A 68 8.21 -0.22 31.98
C TYR A 68 9.62 0.31 31.70
N ALA A 69 10.29 -0.18 30.64
CA ALA A 69 11.59 0.36 30.24
C ALA A 69 11.52 1.85 29.87
N ALA A 70 10.48 2.28 29.18
CA ALA A 70 10.26 3.68 28.81
C ALA A 70 10.08 4.61 30.03
N SER A 71 9.62 4.09 31.18
CA SER A 71 9.53 4.85 32.44
C SER A 71 10.88 5.38 32.93
N TYR A 72 11.99 4.82 32.45
CA TYR A 72 13.34 5.25 32.79
C TYR A 72 13.94 6.27 31.80
N ILE A 73 13.30 6.51 30.66
CA ILE A 73 13.84 7.38 29.60
C ILE A 73 14.03 8.82 30.10
N GLU A 74 13.13 9.31 30.95
CA GLU A 74 13.21 10.67 31.50
C GLU A 74 14.42 10.90 32.41
N TYR A 75 15.03 9.83 32.95
CA TYR A 75 16.23 9.94 33.76
C TYR A 75 17.53 10.06 32.92
N ILE A 76 17.45 9.98 31.58
CA ILE A 76 18.60 10.16 30.69
C ILE A 76 18.97 11.66 30.65
N PRO A 77 20.15 12.08 31.17
CA PRO A 77 20.46 13.51 31.30
C PRO A 77 20.69 14.21 29.95
N ASN A 78 21.21 13.48 28.97
CA ASN A 78 21.47 14.02 27.64
C ASN A 78 20.16 14.08 26.82
N ALA A 79 19.74 15.28 26.43
CA ALA A 79 18.49 15.50 25.73
C ALA A 79 18.41 14.77 24.37
N TYR A 80 19.51 14.68 23.62
CA TYR A 80 19.54 13.97 22.34
C TYR A 80 19.45 12.46 22.52
N ALA A 81 20.15 11.90 23.51
CA ALA A 81 20.06 10.48 23.85
C ALA A 81 18.65 10.12 24.35
N ARG A 82 18.03 10.99 25.15
CA ARG A 82 16.63 10.84 25.58
C ARG A 82 15.66 10.87 24.40
N GLY A 83 15.85 11.82 23.47
CA GLY A 83 15.05 11.88 22.24
C GLY A 83 15.20 10.63 21.37
N ALA A 84 16.43 10.12 21.22
CA ALA A 84 16.69 8.87 20.50
C ALA A 84 16.05 7.65 21.20
N ALA A 85 16.08 7.60 22.54
CA ALA A 85 15.44 6.54 23.32
C ALA A 85 13.91 6.56 23.16
N TRP A 86 13.29 7.74 23.20
CA TRP A 86 11.85 7.90 22.93
C TRP A 86 11.49 7.48 21.50
N ALA A 87 12.31 7.85 20.51
CA ALA A 87 12.12 7.41 19.13
C ALA A 87 12.21 5.89 19.00
N ALA A 88 13.24 5.26 19.59
CA ALA A 88 13.41 3.81 19.59
C ALA A 88 12.25 3.08 20.28
N TYR A 89 11.83 3.54 21.47
CA TYR A 89 10.64 3.02 22.14
C TYR A 89 9.42 3.10 21.22
N SER A 90 9.18 4.26 20.59
CA SER A 90 7.99 4.45 19.77
C SER A 90 7.88 3.45 18.61
N VAL A 91 9.01 3.19 17.95
CA VAL A 91 9.10 2.23 16.83
C VAL A 91 8.89 0.80 17.34
N LEU A 92 9.60 0.41 18.40
CA LEU A 92 9.50 -0.94 18.96
C LEU A 92 8.10 -1.24 19.51
N GLN A 93 7.51 -0.30 20.23
CA GLN A 93 6.15 -0.40 20.75
C GLN A 93 5.13 -0.46 19.61
N GLY A 94 5.37 0.31 18.55
CA GLY A 94 4.60 0.26 17.30
C GLY A 94 4.61 -1.13 16.66
N PHE A 95 5.76 -1.80 16.60
CA PHE A 95 5.84 -3.16 16.09
C PHE A 95 4.99 -4.15 16.90
N VAL A 96 5.08 -4.08 18.23
CA VAL A 96 4.30 -4.95 19.12
C VAL A 96 2.80 -4.68 18.95
N PHE A 97 2.38 -3.42 18.86
CA PHE A 97 0.98 -3.07 18.62
C PHE A 97 0.48 -3.59 17.27
N THR A 98 1.28 -3.53 16.21
CA THR A 98 0.95 -4.15 14.92
C THR A 98 0.77 -5.67 15.06
N GLY A 99 1.61 -6.35 15.85
CA GLY A 99 1.43 -7.77 16.17
C GLY A 99 0.07 -8.07 16.82
N ILE A 100 -0.34 -7.26 17.80
CA ILE A 100 -1.66 -7.37 18.45
C ILE A 100 -2.79 -7.13 17.43
N TRP A 101 -2.63 -6.16 16.52
CA TRP A 101 -3.59 -5.93 15.45
C TRP A 101 -3.77 -7.17 14.59
N ILE A 102 -2.67 -7.87 14.26
CA ILE A 102 -2.67 -9.07 13.44
C ILE A 102 -3.37 -10.24 14.17
N LEU A 103 -3.14 -10.41 15.47
CA LEU A 103 -3.86 -11.43 16.27
C LEU A 103 -5.39 -11.18 16.30
N ALA A 104 -5.81 -9.92 16.32
CA ALA A 104 -7.22 -9.55 16.21
C ALA A 104 -7.76 -9.77 14.80
N HIS A 105 -6.96 -9.55 13.77
CA HIS A 105 -7.27 -9.94 12.39
C HIS A 105 -7.47 -11.45 12.26
N GLU A 106 -6.62 -12.29 12.85
CA GLU A 106 -6.78 -13.75 12.89
C GLU A 106 -8.08 -14.17 13.58
N CYS A 107 -8.53 -13.43 14.59
CA CYS A 107 -9.85 -13.61 15.19
C CYS A 107 -10.98 -13.33 14.16
N GLY A 108 -10.82 -12.31 13.31
CA GLY A 108 -11.76 -11.95 12.26
C GLY A 108 -12.00 -13.08 11.26
N HIS A 109 -10.96 -13.84 10.92
CA HIS A 109 -11.05 -15.01 10.02
C HIS A 109 -11.46 -16.30 10.71
N GLY A 110 -11.35 -16.36 12.04
CA GLY A 110 -11.54 -17.59 12.79
C GLY A 110 -10.32 -18.52 12.80
N ALA A 111 -9.16 -18.03 12.36
CA ALA A 111 -7.88 -18.72 12.45
C ALA A 111 -7.37 -18.79 13.90
N PHE A 112 -7.77 -17.85 14.75
CA PHE A 112 -7.37 -17.84 16.16
C PHE A 112 -7.91 -19.04 16.97
N SER A 113 -9.15 -19.48 16.69
CA SER A 113 -9.84 -20.60 17.36
C SER A 113 -11.04 -21.09 16.55
N LYS A 114 -11.42 -22.37 16.69
CA LYS A 114 -12.72 -22.86 16.16
C LYS A 114 -13.93 -22.25 16.88
N ASN A 115 -13.75 -21.65 18.07
CA ASN A 115 -14.83 -21.03 18.81
C ASN A 115 -15.07 -19.59 18.35
N LYS A 116 -16.12 -19.38 17.56
CA LYS A 116 -16.52 -18.06 17.05
C LYS A 116 -16.76 -17.01 18.15
N ARG A 117 -17.29 -17.41 19.31
CA ARG A 117 -17.52 -16.49 20.43
C ARG A 117 -16.19 -16.01 21.01
N LEU A 118 -15.24 -16.93 21.20
CA LEU A 118 -13.91 -16.57 21.69
C LEU A 118 -13.22 -15.59 20.72
N ASN A 119 -13.23 -15.89 19.42
CA ASN A 119 -12.68 -15.01 18.40
C ASN A 119 -13.32 -13.61 18.43
N ASN A 120 -14.65 -13.56 18.52
CA ASN A 120 -15.35 -12.27 18.58
C ASN A 120 -14.95 -11.45 19.81
N ILE A 121 -14.82 -12.08 20.98
CA ILE A 121 -14.43 -11.41 22.22
C ILE A 121 -12.98 -10.93 22.15
N MET A 122 -12.05 -11.80 21.78
CA MET A 122 -10.62 -11.48 21.72
C MET A 122 -10.33 -10.44 20.64
N GLY A 123 -10.94 -10.58 19.46
CA GLY A 123 -10.85 -9.60 18.39
C GLY A 123 -11.38 -8.23 18.82
N LEU A 124 -12.55 -8.18 19.47
CA LEU A 124 -13.10 -6.92 20.00
C LEU A 124 -12.15 -6.27 21.01
N ILE A 125 -11.60 -7.01 21.96
CA ILE A 125 -10.69 -6.46 22.98
C ILE A 125 -9.43 -5.89 22.33
N MET A 126 -8.74 -6.67 21.50
CA MET A 126 -7.45 -6.29 20.92
C MET A 126 -7.58 -5.15 19.89
N HIS A 127 -8.63 -5.16 19.05
CA HIS A 127 -8.87 -4.05 18.12
C HIS A 127 -9.41 -2.80 18.84
N SER A 128 -10.24 -2.92 19.88
CA SER A 128 -10.64 -1.75 20.68
C SER A 128 -9.43 -1.10 21.36
N PHE A 129 -8.50 -1.90 21.88
CA PHE A 129 -7.21 -1.42 22.41
C PHE A 129 -6.41 -0.62 21.38
N LEU A 130 -6.63 -0.84 20.08
CA LEU A 130 -5.99 -0.14 18.97
C LEU A 130 -6.96 0.80 18.24
N LEU A 131 -8.06 1.23 18.87
CA LEU A 131 -9.04 2.16 18.30
C LEU A 131 -9.65 1.71 16.95
N VAL A 132 -9.72 0.40 16.72
CA VAL A 132 -10.30 -0.21 15.51
C VAL A 132 -11.68 -0.78 15.83
N PRO A 133 -12.73 -0.45 15.06
CA PRO A 133 -14.04 -1.06 15.25
C PRO A 133 -14.07 -2.49 14.68
N PHE A 134 -13.76 -3.48 15.53
CA PHE A 134 -13.55 -4.88 15.14
C PHE A 134 -14.64 -5.47 14.23
N HIS A 135 -15.92 -5.32 14.59
CA HIS A 135 -16.98 -6.01 13.87
C HIS A 135 -17.31 -5.42 12.51
N SER A 136 -17.21 -4.09 12.32
CA SER A 136 -17.37 -3.50 10.99
C SER A 136 -16.15 -3.82 10.13
N TRP A 137 -14.95 -3.66 10.68
CA TRP A 137 -13.71 -3.98 9.97
C TRP A 137 -13.65 -5.45 9.52
N ARG A 138 -13.99 -6.42 10.39
CA ARG A 138 -13.94 -7.84 9.97
C ARG A 138 -14.98 -8.16 8.88
N ILE A 139 -16.10 -7.42 8.82
CA ILE A 139 -17.15 -7.64 7.81
C ILE A 139 -16.67 -7.09 6.47
N SER A 140 -16.17 -5.85 6.43
CA SER A 140 -15.62 -5.26 5.21
C SER A 140 -14.38 -6.02 4.72
N HIS A 141 -13.53 -6.48 5.64
CA HIS A 141 -12.37 -7.31 5.32
C HIS A 141 -12.76 -8.71 4.82
N SER A 142 -13.81 -9.34 5.38
CA SER A 142 -14.34 -10.58 4.82
C SER A 142 -14.92 -10.39 3.40
N ALA A 143 -15.46 -9.22 3.08
CA ALA A 143 -15.91 -8.89 1.74
C ALA A 143 -14.71 -8.73 0.77
N HIS A 144 -13.62 -8.09 1.23
CA HIS A 144 -12.36 -7.99 0.48
C HIS A 144 -11.87 -9.38 0.08
N HIS A 145 -11.68 -10.30 1.03
CA HIS A 145 -11.25 -11.68 0.77
C HIS A 145 -12.13 -12.44 -0.23
N LYS A 146 -13.42 -12.13 -0.31
CA LYS A 146 -14.36 -12.78 -1.24
C LYS A 146 -14.28 -12.20 -2.65
N ALA A 147 -13.67 -11.03 -2.83
CA ALA A 147 -13.65 -10.29 -4.07
C ALA A 147 -12.24 -9.81 -4.46
N THR A 148 -11.19 -10.26 -3.78
CA THR A 148 -9.82 -9.77 -3.96
C THR A 148 -9.41 -9.76 -5.43
N GLY A 149 -8.83 -8.64 -5.88
CA GLY A 149 -8.36 -8.48 -7.25
C GLY A 149 -9.47 -8.32 -8.30
N ASN A 150 -10.75 -8.25 -7.90
CA ASN A 150 -11.84 -7.84 -8.76
C ASN A 150 -11.94 -6.31 -8.79
N ILE A 151 -11.83 -5.71 -9.98
CA ILE A 151 -11.77 -4.24 -10.12
C ILE A 151 -13.09 -3.53 -9.77
N ASP A 152 -14.21 -4.24 -9.71
CA ASP A 152 -15.54 -3.66 -9.44
C ASP A 152 -16.01 -3.93 -8.00
N LYS A 153 -15.64 -5.08 -7.43
CA LYS A 153 -16.24 -5.61 -6.19
C LYS A 153 -15.31 -5.65 -4.99
N ASP A 154 -14.00 -5.52 -5.19
CA ASP A 154 -13.07 -5.56 -4.08
C ASP A 154 -13.29 -4.34 -3.15
N THR A 155 -13.25 -4.57 -1.84
CA THR A 155 -13.50 -3.53 -0.83
C THR A 155 -12.23 -2.91 -0.28
N ALA A 156 -11.04 -3.29 -0.77
CA ALA A 156 -9.78 -2.66 -0.42
C ALA A 156 -8.75 -2.72 -1.55
N PHE A 157 -7.96 -1.65 -1.70
CA PHE A 157 -6.89 -1.49 -2.69
C PHE A 157 -7.34 -1.68 -4.15
N VAL A 158 -8.57 -1.27 -4.48
CA VAL A 158 -9.07 -1.29 -5.86
C VAL A 158 -8.24 -0.33 -6.70
N PRO A 159 -7.56 -0.79 -7.77
CA PRO A 159 -6.80 0.11 -8.62
C PRO A 159 -7.73 0.97 -9.47
N HIS A 160 -7.28 2.17 -9.78
CA HIS A 160 -7.92 2.97 -10.81
C HIS A 160 -7.68 2.37 -12.20
N VAL A 161 -8.72 2.25 -13.01
CA VAL A 161 -8.56 2.18 -14.47
C VAL A 161 -8.07 3.54 -14.99
N ARG A 162 -7.31 3.56 -16.11
CA ARG A 162 -6.65 4.79 -16.62
C ARG A 162 -7.56 6.02 -16.62
N GLU A 163 -8.75 5.91 -17.21
CA GLU A 163 -9.69 7.04 -17.29
C GLU A 163 -10.07 7.57 -15.90
N SER A 164 -10.39 6.67 -14.97
CA SER A 164 -10.76 7.05 -13.60
C SER A 164 -9.59 7.68 -12.84
N TRP A 165 -8.35 7.22 -13.12
CA TRP A 165 -7.14 7.77 -12.54
C TRP A 165 -6.91 9.21 -13.00
N VAL A 166 -7.01 9.44 -14.32
CA VAL A 166 -6.90 10.78 -14.93
C VAL A 166 -7.92 11.74 -14.31
N LYS A 167 -9.19 11.34 -14.24
CA LYS A 167 -10.26 12.19 -13.65
C LYS A 167 -10.03 12.48 -12.18
N SER A 168 -9.54 11.50 -11.40
CA SER A 168 -9.25 11.70 -9.98
C SER A 168 -8.12 12.71 -9.73
N TYR A 169 -7.20 12.84 -10.69
CA TYR A 169 -6.00 13.64 -10.55
C TYR A 169 -6.13 15.04 -11.17
N ARG A 170 -6.79 15.15 -12.34
CA ARG A 170 -6.92 16.40 -13.11
C ARG A 170 -8.32 17.03 -13.06
N GLY A 171 -9.31 16.34 -12.49
CA GLY A 171 -10.71 16.78 -12.45
C GLY A 171 -11.60 16.06 -13.47
N GLN A 172 -12.92 16.17 -13.31
CA GLN A 172 -13.89 15.39 -14.09
C GLN A 172 -13.90 15.71 -15.60
N GLU A 173 -13.49 16.92 -15.98
CA GLU A 173 -13.43 17.40 -17.37
C GLU A 173 -12.12 17.03 -18.10
N ALA A 174 -11.21 16.27 -17.46
CA ALA A 174 -9.93 15.95 -18.04
C ALA A 174 -10.05 14.86 -19.12
N GLU A 175 -9.60 15.17 -20.34
CA GLU A 175 -9.51 14.21 -21.45
C GLU A 175 -8.23 13.38 -21.35
N VAL A 176 -8.35 12.05 -21.46
CA VAL A 176 -7.25 11.09 -21.30
C VAL A 176 -6.11 11.34 -22.30
N GLU A 177 -6.42 11.77 -23.54
CA GLU A 177 -5.43 12.06 -24.59
C GLU A 177 -4.57 13.29 -24.25
N SER A 178 -5.15 14.33 -23.64
CA SER A 178 -4.42 15.54 -23.23
C SER A 178 -3.41 15.28 -22.10
N VAL A 179 -3.62 14.19 -21.37
CA VAL A 179 -2.84 13.82 -20.18
C VAL A 179 -1.54 13.11 -20.56
N GLU A 180 -1.52 12.33 -21.65
CA GLU A 180 -0.27 11.73 -22.15
C GLU A 180 0.80 12.80 -22.50
N LEU A 181 0.39 14.01 -22.92
CA LEU A 181 1.31 15.11 -23.22
C LEU A 181 1.84 15.87 -21.98
N SER A 182 1.15 15.82 -20.83
CA SER A 182 1.45 16.70 -19.68
C SER A 182 2.23 16.04 -18.53
N HIS A 183 2.45 14.73 -18.58
CA HIS A 183 3.01 13.95 -17.45
C HIS A 183 4.54 13.90 -17.35
N LEU A 184 5.28 14.58 -18.24
CA LEU A 184 6.73 14.78 -18.10
C LEU A 184 7.14 15.58 -16.84
N ALA A 185 6.19 16.22 -16.16
CA ALA A 185 6.45 17.03 -14.95
C ALA A 185 6.29 16.26 -13.62
N GLU A 186 5.70 15.05 -13.63
CA GLU A 186 5.37 14.31 -12.41
C GLU A 186 6.42 13.27 -11.99
N ASP A 187 7.55 13.21 -12.71
CA ASP A 187 8.73 12.42 -12.35
C ASP A 187 9.50 12.95 -11.13
N ALA A 188 9.01 14.01 -10.48
CA ALA A 188 9.70 14.60 -9.35
C ALA A 188 9.62 13.67 -8.12
N PRO A 189 10.75 13.14 -7.61
CA PRO A 189 10.77 12.29 -6.42
C PRO A 189 10.05 12.92 -5.21
N ILE A 190 10.06 14.25 -5.12
CA ILE A 190 9.37 15.00 -4.06
C ILE A 190 7.85 14.80 -4.06
N VAL A 191 7.21 14.68 -5.23
CA VAL A 191 5.75 14.43 -5.34
C VAL A 191 5.44 13.02 -4.84
N THR A 192 6.25 12.04 -5.24
CA THR A 192 6.12 10.66 -4.74
C THR A 192 6.30 10.60 -3.22
N LEU A 193 7.30 11.30 -2.68
CA LEU A 193 7.54 11.36 -1.25
C LEU A 193 6.34 11.97 -0.51
N TRP A 194 5.77 13.05 -1.04
CA TRP A 194 4.56 13.65 -0.47
C TRP A 194 3.36 12.69 -0.49
N VAL A 195 3.16 11.95 -1.58
CA VAL A 195 2.12 10.91 -1.66
C VAL A 195 2.36 9.82 -0.62
N CYS A 196 3.61 9.35 -0.46
CA CYS A 196 3.98 8.38 0.56
C CYS A 196 3.65 8.88 1.97
N ILE A 197 4.02 10.12 2.31
CA ILE A 197 3.76 10.71 3.63
C ILE A 197 2.25 10.80 3.89
N LYS A 198 1.47 11.32 2.93
CA LYS A 198 0.01 11.39 3.08
C LYS A 198 -0.62 10.01 3.24
N HIS A 199 -0.18 9.04 2.43
CA HIS A 199 -0.69 7.67 2.48
C HIS A 199 -0.43 7.04 3.85
N GLN A 200 0.78 7.20 4.40
CA GLN A 200 1.14 6.60 5.68
C GLN A 200 0.51 7.29 6.90
N LEU A 201 0.24 8.59 6.84
CA LEU A 201 -0.41 9.32 7.94
C LEU A 201 -1.94 9.20 7.93
N PHE A 202 -2.56 9.23 6.74
CA PHE A 202 -4.01 9.36 6.60
C PHE A 202 -4.69 8.16 5.95
N GLY A 203 -3.93 7.19 5.42
CA GLY A 203 -4.50 6.01 4.74
C GLY A 203 -5.43 5.20 5.65
N TRP A 204 -4.97 4.84 6.85
CA TRP A 204 -5.77 4.06 7.80
C TRP A 204 -6.98 4.82 8.37
N PRO A 205 -6.83 6.05 8.92
CA PRO A 205 -7.99 6.83 9.34
C PRO A 205 -8.98 7.10 8.20
N GLY A 206 -8.46 7.44 7.00
CA GLY A 206 -9.28 7.66 5.82
C GLY A 206 -10.06 6.41 5.39
N TYR A 207 -9.46 5.23 5.48
CA TYR A 207 -10.16 3.97 5.25
C TYR A 207 -11.27 3.73 6.28
N LEU A 208 -11.00 3.94 7.57
CA LEU A 208 -12.00 3.73 8.62
C LEU A 208 -13.19 4.68 8.51
N PHE A 209 -12.95 5.98 8.28
CA PHE A 209 -14.01 6.99 8.27
C PHE A 209 -14.69 7.18 6.90
N ALA A 210 -13.99 6.88 5.80
CA ALA A 210 -14.44 7.24 4.45
C ALA A 210 -14.20 6.16 3.37
N ASN A 211 -13.73 4.96 3.74
CA ASN A 211 -13.51 3.84 2.81
C ASN A 211 -12.68 4.21 1.56
N LEU A 212 -11.66 5.07 1.73
CA LEU A 212 -10.94 5.72 0.60
C LEU A 212 -10.28 4.77 -0.40
N THR A 213 -10.02 3.50 -0.04
CA THR A 213 -9.31 2.53 -0.87
C THR A 213 -10.18 1.38 -1.39
N GLY A 214 -11.46 1.32 -1.03
CA GLY A 214 -12.37 0.25 -1.45
C GLY A 214 -13.18 0.58 -2.70
N GLN A 215 -14.06 -0.34 -3.11
CA GLN A 215 -15.06 -0.09 -4.15
C GLN A 215 -15.86 1.19 -3.88
N LYS A 216 -16.35 1.79 -4.97
CA LYS A 216 -17.26 2.93 -4.90
C LYS A 216 -18.66 2.46 -4.54
N TYR A 217 -19.33 3.24 -3.71
CA TYR A 217 -20.73 3.06 -3.38
C TYR A 217 -21.52 4.28 -3.85
N ASP A 218 -22.83 4.09 -4.09
CA ASP A 218 -23.75 5.20 -4.38
C ASP A 218 -24.00 6.11 -3.17
N LYS A 219 -23.48 5.72 -1.99
CA LYS A 219 -23.58 6.46 -0.74
C LYS A 219 -22.24 7.14 -0.41
N GLY A 220 -22.31 8.26 0.32
CA GLY A 220 -21.15 9.00 0.81
C GLY A 220 -20.86 8.78 2.30
N VAL A 221 -19.99 9.62 2.86
CA VAL A 221 -19.78 9.73 4.31
C VAL A 221 -21.03 10.35 4.95
N PRO A 222 -21.59 9.79 6.03
CA PRO A 222 -21.04 8.74 6.90
C PRO A 222 -21.46 7.30 6.58
N GLN A 223 -22.28 7.03 5.56
CA GLN A 223 -22.80 5.67 5.30
C GLN A 223 -21.72 4.67 4.83
N ILE A 224 -20.57 5.14 4.36
CA ILE A 224 -19.41 4.32 4.01
C ILE A 224 -18.34 4.26 5.12
N SER A 225 -18.68 4.73 6.33
CA SER A 225 -17.81 4.62 7.50
C SER A 225 -17.88 3.23 8.14
N HIS A 226 -16.78 2.80 8.73
CA HIS A 226 -16.72 1.62 9.60
C HIS A 226 -17.35 1.89 10.98
N PHE A 227 -17.55 3.15 11.35
CA PHE A 227 -18.30 3.55 12.54
C PHE A 227 -19.77 3.82 12.19
N TYR A 228 -20.68 3.49 13.11
CA TYR A 228 -22.10 3.73 12.93
C TYR A 228 -22.52 5.11 13.46
N PHE A 229 -23.05 5.94 12.54
CA PHE A 229 -23.51 7.29 12.84
C PHE A 229 -25.04 7.46 12.69
N GLY A 230 -25.81 6.39 12.91
CA GLY A 230 -27.28 6.46 12.90
C GLY A 230 -27.95 6.35 11.53
N GLN A 231 -27.20 6.00 10.47
CA GLN A 231 -27.71 5.86 9.11
C GLN A 231 -27.42 4.49 8.51
N ASP A 232 -28.21 4.07 7.52
CA ASP A 232 -28.02 2.78 6.83
C ASP A 232 -26.67 2.72 6.12
N SER A 233 -25.78 1.85 6.61
CA SER A 233 -24.44 1.66 6.07
C SER A 233 -24.46 0.99 4.68
N ALA A 234 -23.41 1.24 3.90
CA ALA A 234 -23.09 0.47 2.71
C ALA A 234 -22.20 -0.76 3.00
N LEU A 235 -21.52 -0.78 4.15
CA LEU A 235 -20.50 -1.79 4.49
C LEU A 235 -21.07 -3.01 5.24
N PHE A 236 -22.19 -2.84 5.95
CA PHE A 236 -22.78 -3.87 6.79
C PHE A 236 -24.31 -3.82 6.75
N LYS A 237 -24.93 -4.98 7.02
CA LYS A 237 -26.38 -5.15 7.01
C LYS A 237 -27.00 -4.72 8.34
N LYS A 238 -28.29 -4.37 8.31
CA LYS A 238 -29.04 -3.91 9.50
C LYS A 238 -29.03 -4.93 10.63
N GLU A 239 -29.07 -6.23 10.32
CA GLU A 239 -29.07 -7.31 11.32
C GLU A 239 -27.73 -7.41 12.06
N GLN A 240 -26.66 -6.84 11.50
CA GLN A 240 -25.32 -6.83 12.10
C GLN A 240 -25.12 -5.64 13.05
N LEU A 241 -26.04 -4.67 13.05
CA LEU A 241 -25.93 -3.41 13.78
C LEU A 241 -25.60 -3.57 15.28
N PRO A 242 -26.17 -4.53 16.03
CA PRO A 242 -25.81 -4.71 17.44
C PRO A 242 -24.31 -4.98 17.66
N LEU A 243 -23.66 -5.72 16.75
CA LEU A 243 -22.22 -5.98 16.82
C LEU A 243 -21.40 -4.75 16.40
N ILE A 244 -21.90 -3.94 15.45
CA ILE A 244 -21.22 -2.71 15.06
C ILE A 244 -21.23 -1.72 16.22
N MET A 245 -22.39 -1.50 16.84
CA MET A 245 -22.51 -0.63 18.02
C MET A 245 -21.64 -1.11 19.18
N LEU A 246 -21.49 -2.42 19.36
CA LEU A 246 -20.58 -2.98 20.36
C LEU A 246 -19.10 -2.63 20.06
N SER A 247 -18.71 -2.58 18.79
CA SER A 247 -17.35 -2.16 18.39
C SER A 247 -17.13 -0.68 18.62
N ASP A 248 -18.11 0.16 18.25
CA ASP A 248 -18.07 1.60 18.51
C ASP A 248 -17.98 1.89 20.01
N ALA A 249 -18.75 1.15 20.83
CA ALA A 249 -18.66 1.23 22.29
C ALA A 249 -17.29 0.78 22.82
N GLY A 250 -16.68 -0.25 22.22
CA GLY A 250 -15.31 -0.68 22.56
C GLY A 250 -14.27 0.39 22.28
N VAL A 251 -14.33 1.04 21.11
CA VAL A 251 -13.46 2.17 20.75
C VAL A 251 -13.70 3.35 21.69
N ALA A 252 -14.96 3.71 21.95
CA ALA A 252 -15.30 4.80 22.88
C ALA A 252 -14.80 4.52 24.31
N ALA A 253 -14.90 3.27 24.78
CA ALA A 253 -14.36 2.86 26.06
C ALA A 253 -12.83 2.99 26.11
N MET A 254 -12.12 2.59 25.06
CA MET A 254 -10.67 2.78 24.99
C MET A 254 -10.29 4.26 24.98
N ILE A 255 -11.00 5.10 24.22
CA ILE A 255 -10.79 6.56 24.24
C ILE A 255 -10.99 7.12 25.66
N ALA A 256 -12.05 6.70 26.36
CA ALA A 256 -12.28 7.12 27.74
C ALA A 256 -11.14 6.66 28.68
N LEU A 257 -10.64 5.44 28.53
CA LEU A 257 -9.48 4.94 29.29
C LEU A 257 -8.22 5.77 29.02
N LEU A 258 -7.97 6.16 27.77
CA LEU A 258 -6.83 7.03 27.42
C LEU A 258 -6.97 8.44 28.01
N VAL A 259 -8.18 9.00 28.03
CA VAL A 259 -8.46 10.30 28.65
C VAL A 259 -8.24 10.24 30.15
N VAL A 260 -8.82 9.24 30.83
CA VAL A 260 -8.63 9.04 32.28
C VAL A 260 -7.15 8.79 32.61
N GLY A 261 -6.48 7.94 31.82
CA GLY A 261 -5.03 7.72 31.96
C GLY A 261 -4.24 9.02 31.82
N GLY A 262 -4.58 9.85 30.83
CA GLY A 262 -3.95 11.16 30.62
C GLY A 262 -4.17 12.13 31.79
N GLN A 263 -5.33 12.08 32.43
CA GLN A 263 -5.60 12.86 33.65
C GLN A 263 -4.79 12.36 34.85
N MET A 264 -4.49 11.06 34.93
CA MET A 264 -3.74 10.46 36.03
C MET A 264 -2.22 10.65 35.92
N VAL A 265 -1.66 10.47 34.72
CA VAL A 265 -0.19 10.44 34.52
C VAL A 265 0.33 11.56 33.61
N GLY A 266 -0.56 12.44 33.14
CA GLY A 266 -0.25 13.54 32.23
C GLY A 266 -0.55 13.21 30.77
N SER A 267 -1.27 14.10 30.09
CA SER A 267 -1.69 13.91 28.70
C SER A 267 -0.51 13.73 27.74
N TRP A 268 0.60 14.43 27.98
CA TRP A 268 1.81 14.29 27.16
C TRP A 268 2.44 12.90 27.31
N ASN A 269 2.44 12.34 28.52
CA ASN A 269 2.90 10.98 28.73
C ASN A 269 2.00 9.99 27.96
N MET A 270 0.67 10.14 28.00
CA MET A 270 -0.20 9.29 27.16
C MET A 270 0.07 9.43 25.67
N VAL A 271 0.43 10.62 25.19
CA VAL A 271 0.84 10.80 23.80
C VAL A 271 2.10 9.99 23.49
N LEU A 272 3.12 10.09 24.35
CA LEU A 272 4.40 9.37 24.18
C LEU A 272 4.26 7.85 24.30
N TYR A 273 3.56 7.38 25.33
CA TYR A 273 3.43 5.95 25.63
C TYR A 273 2.48 5.20 24.70
N TYR A 274 1.41 5.86 24.24
CA TYR A 274 0.37 5.18 23.47
C TYR A 274 0.14 5.81 22.09
N MET A 275 -0.09 7.12 21.99
CA MET A 275 -0.51 7.69 20.70
C MET A 275 0.56 7.63 19.62
N ILE A 276 1.82 7.97 19.94
CA ILE A 276 2.90 7.90 18.94
C ILE A 276 3.16 6.45 18.51
N PRO A 277 3.27 5.46 19.43
CA PRO A 277 3.29 4.04 19.04
C PRO A 277 2.06 3.59 18.24
N TYR A 278 0.87 4.08 18.56
CA TYR A 278 -0.34 3.76 17.80
C TYR A 278 -0.29 4.27 16.36
N LEU A 279 0.30 5.45 16.11
CA LEU A 279 0.51 5.94 14.75
C LEU A 279 1.42 5.03 13.92
N TRP A 280 2.34 4.30 14.55
CA TRP A 280 3.10 3.25 13.86
C TRP A 280 2.25 2.08 13.42
N VAL A 281 1.18 1.73 14.14
CA VAL A 281 0.21 0.71 13.68
C VAL A 281 -0.43 1.17 12.38
N ASN A 282 -0.89 2.43 12.33
CA ASN A 282 -1.49 3.00 11.12
C ASN A 282 -0.52 2.93 9.93
N HIS A 283 0.75 3.28 10.17
CA HIS A 283 1.81 3.16 9.18
C HIS A 283 1.99 1.71 8.70
N TRP A 284 2.21 0.78 9.62
CA TRP A 284 2.52 -0.61 9.26
C TRP A 284 1.36 -1.30 8.58
N ILE A 285 0.12 -1.14 9.07
CA ILE A 285 -1.04 -1.76 8.43
C ILE A 285 -1.20 -1.27 6.99
N VAL A 286 -1.13 0.04 6.76
CA VAL A 286 -1.25 0.60 5.40
C VAL A 286 -0.10 0.13 4.51
N ALA A 287 1.14 0.15 4.99
CA ALA A 287 2.30 -0.29 4.23
C ALA A 287 2.23 -1.79 3.87
N ILE A 288 1.89 -2.64 4.85
CA ILE A 288 1.76 -4.10 4.70
C ILE A 288 0.68 -4.42 3.69
N THR A 289 -0.55 -3.93 3.90
CA THR A 289 -1.66 -4.28 3.01
C THR A 289 -1.50 -3.68 1.63
N PHE A 290 -0.96 -2.46 1.51
CA PHE A 290 -0.64 -1.89 0.19
C PHE A 290 0.33 -2.79 -0.55
N LEU A 291 1.44 -3.17 0.07
CA LEU A 291 2.44 -3.99 -0.59
C LEU A 291 1.88 -5.37 -0.96
N GLN A 292 1.18 -6.01 -0.05
CA GLN A 292 0.53 -7.30 -0.26
C GLN A 292 -0.41 -7.35 -1.47
N HIS A 293 -1.04 -6.22 -1.81
CA HIS A 293 -2.06 -6.11 -2.88
C HIS A 293 -1.63 -5.26 -4.08
N THR A 294 -0.50 -4.56 -4.00
CA THR A 294 -0.02 -3.68 -5.07
C THR A 294 1.39 -4.06 -5.47
N ASP A 295 1.51 -4.63 -6.66
CA ASP A 295 2.78 -4.94 -7.32
C ASP A 295 2.57 -5.06 -8.83
N GLY A 296 3.60 -4.72 -9.61
CA GLY A 296 3.55 -4.78 -11.06
C GLY A 296 3.33 -6.19 -11.64
N SER A 297 3.60 -7.23 -10.85
CA SER A 297 3.37 -8.62 -11.23
C SER A 297 1.95 -9.13 -10.98
N LEU A 298 1.11 -8.37 -10.26
CA LEU A 298 -0.22 -8.84 -9.85
C LEU A 298 -1.30 -8.55 -10.92
N PRO A 299 -2.09 -9.58 -11.28
CA PRO A 299 -3.25 -9.40 -12.16
C PRO A 299 -4.44 -8.82 -11.38
N HIS A 300 -5.29 -8.10 -12.10
CA HIS A 300 -6.64 -7.75 -11.66
C HIS A 300 -7.64 -8.21 -12.71
N TYR A 301 -8.89 -8.43 -12.32
CA TYR A 301 -9.87 -9.07 -13.18
C TYR A 301 -11.20 -8.32 -13.18
N ASP A 302 -11.87 -8.34 -14.33
CA ASP A 302 -13.28 -7.99 -14.43
C ASP A 302 -14.19 -9.11 -13.90
N ASN A 303 -15.49 -8.85 -13.84
CA ASN A 303 -16.46 -9.83 -13.38
C ASN A 303 -16.57 -11.10 -14.24
N ASN A 304 -16.22 -11.06 -15.52
CA ASN A 304 -16.34 -12.20 -16.42
C ASN A 304 -15.18 -13.19 -16.26
N THR A 305 -14.00 -12.66 -15.93
CA THR A 305 -12.75 -13.44 -15.86
C THR A 305 -12.42 -13.84 -14.42
N TRP A 306 -12.91 -13.07 -13.46
CA TRP A 306 -12.67 -13.32 -12.04
C TRP A 306 -13.32 -14.62 -11.57
N ASN A 307 -12.57 -15.38 -10.79
CA ASN A 307 -13.10 -16.40 -9.89
C ASN A 307 -12.31 -16.35 -8.58
N PHE A 308 -12.80 -17.02 -7.54
CA PHE A 308 -12.19 -16.95 -6.21
C PHE A 308 -10.70 -17.36 -6.21
N ALA A 309 -10.33 -18.44 -6.92
CA ALA A 309 -8.94 -18.90 -6.95
C ALA A 309 -8.01 -17.87 -7.63
N ARG A 310 -8.46 -17.28 -8.75
CA ARG A 310 -7.72 -16.20 -9.44
C ARG A 310 -7.56 -14.98 -8.55
N GLY A 311 -8.65 -14.52 -7.95
CA GLY A 311 -8.67 -13.34 -7.08
C GLY A 311 -7.85 -13.48 -5.81
N ALA A 312 -8.02 -14.58 -5.07
CA ALA A 312 -7.27 -14.86 -3.85
C ALA A 312 -5.75 -14.95 -4.09
N THR A 313 -5.33 -15.33 -5.30
CA THR A 313 -3.91 -15.39 -5.68
C THR A 313 -3.36 -14.12 -6.31
N ALA A 314 -4.18 -13.06 -6.45
CA ALA A 314 -3.74 -11.73 -6.85
C ALA A 314 -3.09 -10.97 -5.68
N THR A 315 -2.17 -11.64 -4.99
CA THR A 315 -1.45 -11.15 -3.83
C THR A 315 0.01 -11.63 -3.89
N ILE A 316 0.89 -10.98 -3.13
CA ILE A 316 2.32 -11.26 -3.14
C ILE A 316 2.88 -11.34 -1.72
N ASP A 317 3.70 -12.36 -1.47
CA ASP A 317 4.45 -12.47 -0.22
C ASP A 317 5.71 -11.61 -0.27
N ARG A 318 6.10 -11.03 0.87
CA ARG A 318 7.41 -10.37 1.03
C ARG A 318 8.10 -10.80 2.30
N ASP A 319 9.28 -10.26 2.55
CA ASP A 319 10.08 -10.60 3.72
C ASP A 319 10.44 -9.33 4.50
N LEU A 320 10.14 -9.31 5.81
CA LEU A 320 10.61 -8.31 6.77
C LEU A 320 11.45 -8.96 7.89
N GLY A 321 11.95 -10.18 7.63
CA GLY A 321 12.86 -10.93 8.48
C GLY A 321 12.28 -11.23 9.86
N PHE A 322 13.09 -10.96 10.88
CA PHE A 322 12.71 -11.20 12.28
C PHE A 322 11.46 -10.43 12.71
N ILE A 323 11.25 -9.22 12.16
CA ILE A 323 10.08 -8.42 12.50
C ILE A 323 8.81 -9.14 12.04
N ASP A 324 8.81 -9.70 10.83
CA ASP A 324 7.65 -10.44 10.34
C ASP A 324 7.42 -11.73 11.15
N THR A 325 8.43 -12.59 11.15
CA THR A 325 8.36 -13.94 11.75
C THR A 325 8.04 -13.92 13.24
N HIS A 326 8.53 -12.94 14.00
CA HIS A 326 8.34 -12.89 15.45
C HIS A 326 7.25 -11.91 15.90
N LEU A 327 7.22 -10.70 15.36
CA LEU A 327 6.34 -9.63 15.83
C LEU A 327 5.06 -9.52 15.00
N PHE A 328 5.12 -9.71 13.68
CA PHE A 328 3.94 -9.61 12.82
C PHE A 328 3.34 -10.98 12.45
N HIS A 329 3.79 -12.04 13.13
CA HIS A 329 3.17 -13.36 13.02
C HIS A 329 3.16 -13.87 11.56
N ASP A 330 4.24 -13.66 10.81
CA ASP A 330 4.43 -14.15 9.42
C ASP A 330 3.38 -13.68 8.39
N ILE A 331 2.60 -12.64 8.69
CA ILE A 331 1.54 -12.17 7.79
C ILE A 331 2.10 -11.62 6.46
N ILE A 332 3.32 -11.08 6.45
CA ILE A 332 3.93 -10.53 5.23
C ILE A 332 4.45 -11.68 4.35
N GLY A 333 5.06 -12.70 4.97
CA GLY A 333 5.66 -13.84 4.30
C GLY A 333 4.71 -14.95 3.88
N THR A 334 3.44 -14.90 4.29
CA THR A 334 2.44 -15.95 4.04
C THR A 334 1.08 -15.40 3.57
N HIS A 335 1.05 -14.19 3.04
CA HIS A 335 -0.18 -13.51 2.65
C HIS A 335 -0.96 -14.21 1.52
N VAL A 336 -0.26 -14.84 0.58
CA VAL A 336 -0.90 -15.66 -0.47
C VAL A 336 -1.69 -16.81 0.15
N CYS A 337 -1.11 -17.51 1.14
CA CYS A 337 -1.81 -18.55 1.89
C CYS A 337 -3.00 -17.97 2.66
N HIS A 338 -2.80 -16.81 3.29
CA HIS A 338 -3.85 -16.12 4.02
C HIS A 338 -5.06 -15.80 3.13
N HIS A 339 -4.88 -15.33 1.90
CA HIS A 339 -6.02 -15.08 0.99
C HIS A 339 -6.70 -16.34 0.49
N LEU A 340 -5.93 -17.38 0.17
CA LEU A 340 -6.49 -18.65 -0.27
C LEU A 340 -7.28 -19.36 0.84
N VAL A 341 -6.73 -19.35 2.06
CA VAL A 341 -7.26 -20.11 3.21
C VAL A 341 -7.02 -19.34 4.52
N SER A 342 -7.71 -18.21 4.69
CA SER A 342 -7.56 -17.33 5.87
C SER A 342 -7.92 -17.95 7.22
N THR A 343 -8.44 -19.18 7.24
CA THR A 343 -8.78 -19.91 8.48
C THR A 343 -7.61 -20.72 9.05
N ILE A 344 -6.49 -20.82 8.33
CA ILE A 344 -5.27 -21.44 8.82
C ILE A 344 -4.60 -20.48 9.82
N PRO A 345 -4.27 -20.91 11.04
CA PRO A 345 -3.55 -20.08 11.99
C PRO A 345 -2.19 -19.69 11.45
N PHE A 346 -1.78 -18.44 11.68
CA PHE A 346 -0.46 -17.93 11.29
C PHE A 346 0.72 -18.86 11.60
N TYR A 347 0.71 -19.55 12.75
CA TYR A 347 1.80 -20.47 13.14
C TYR A 347 1.82 -21.82 12.39
N HIS A 348 0.87 -22.03 11.46
CA HIS A 348 0.86 -23.09 10.46
C HIS A 348 0.91 -22.53 9.04
N ALA A 349 0.84 -21.21 8.85
CA ALA A 349 0.77 -20.57 7.54
C ALA A 349 2.04 -20.79 6.73
N GLY A 350 3.23 -20.83 7.35
CA GLY A 350 4.48 -21.13 6.64
C GLY A 350 4.47 -22.51 5.97
N GLU A 351 4.07 -23.55 6.72
CA GLU A 351 3.96 -24.92 6.20
C GLU A 351 2.87 -25.04 5.11
N ALA A 352 1.73 -24.36 5.32
CA ALA A 352 0.67 -24.32 4.32
C ALA A 352 1.12 -23.59 3.04
N SER A 353 1.85 -22.47 3.15
CA SER A 353 2.44 -21.75 2.02
C SER A 353 3.38 -22.62 1.20
N ASP A 354 4.20 -23.45 1.84
CA ASP A 354 5.10 -24.37 1.15
C ASP A 354 4.34 -25.45 0.36
N ALA A 355 3.21 -25.92 0.88
CA ALA A 355 2.32 -26.83 0.16
C ALA A 355 1.62 -26.13 -1.02
N ILE A 356 1.08 -24.93 -0.80
CA ILE A 356 0.40 -24.11 -1.80
C ILE A 356 1.33 -23.78 -2.97
N ARG A 357 2.59 -23.44 -2.68
CA ARG A 357 3.58 -23.10 -3.72
C ARG A 357 3.80 -24.22 -4.72
N LYS A 358 3.73 -25.48 -4.28
CA LYS A 358 3.87 -26.66 -5.16
C LYS A 358 2.71 -26.77 -6.15
N VAL A 359 1.51 -26.34 -5.75
CA VAL A 359 0.31 -26.36 -6.60
C VAL A 359 0.27 -25.15 -7.54
N MET A 360 0.59 -23.96 -7.03
CA MET A 360 0.54 -22.72 -7.80
C MET A 360 1.69 -22.60 -8.81
N GLY A 361 2.84 -23.22 -8.54
CA GLY A 361 4.01 -23.19 -9.41
C GLY A 361 4.42 -21.76 -9.76
N THR A 362 4.47 -21.45 -11.05
CA THR A 362 4.84 -20.13 -11.58
C THR A 362 3.86 -19.02 -11.23
N HIS A 363 2.63 -19.33 -10.79
CA HIS A 363 1.66 -18.32 -10.36
C HIS A 363 1.91 -17.82 -8.93
N TYR A 364 2.68 -18.53 -8.11
CA TYR A 364 3.00 -18.07 -6.75
C TYR A 364 3.90 -16.83 -6.82
N ARG A 365 3.44 -15.71 -6.23
CA ARG A 365 4.18 -14.44 -6.25
C ARG A 365 4.83 -14.20 -4.90
N ALA A 366 6.14 -13.97 -4.92
CA ALA A 366 6.91 -13.54 -3.77
C ALA A 366 8.05 -12.60 -4.19
N ASP A 367 8.27 -11.55 -3.42
CA ASP A 367 9.44 -10.68 -3.53
C ASP A 367 10.14 -10.60 -2.17
N ARG A 368 11.15 -11.45 -1.98
CA ARG A 368 11.95 -11.50 -0.75
C ARG A 368 13.30 -10.79 -0.90
N ALA A 369 13.62 -10.28 -2.08
CA ALA A 369 14.90 -9.65 -2.38
C ALA A 369 14.85 -8.13 -2.22
N THR A 370 13.70 -7.51 -2.52
CA THR A 370 13.53 -6.07 -2.41
C THR A 370 13.28 -5.68 -0.95
N PRO A 371 14.08 -4.75 -0.36
CA PRO A 371 13.81 -4.24 0.98
C PRO A 371 12.39 -3.66 1.07
N PHE A 372 11.65 -3.98 2.13
CA PHE A 372 10.21 -3.69 2.24
C PHE A 372 9.86 -2.21 1.97
N MET A 373 10.56 -1.26 2.59
CA MET A 373 10.30 0.17 2.36
C MET A 373 10.75 0.67 0.98
N TRP A 374 11.71 -0.03 0.35
CA TRP A 374 12.08 0.24 -1.03
C TRP A 374 11.02 -0.30 -2.01
N ALA A 375 10.45 -1.48 -1.73
CA ALA A 375 9.30 -1.98 -2.47
C ALA A 375 8.11 -1.01 -2.38
N PHE A 376 7.85 -0.45 -1.19
CA PHE A 376 6.79 0.54 -0.98
C PHE A 376 6.99 1.76 -1.90
N TRP A 377 8.19 2.34 -1.89
CA TRP A 377 8.55 3.45 -2.77
C TRP A 377 8.42 3.09 -4.25
N LYS A 378 8.98 1.95 -4.66
CA LYS A 378 8.95 1.48 -6.06
C LYS A 378 7.52 1.32 -6.55
N ASN A 379 6.66 0.65 -5.77
CA ASN A 379 5.29 0.35 -6.18
C ASN A 379 4.41 1.60 -6.15
N GLN A 380 4.65 2.54 -5.23
CA GLN A 380 3.97 3.85 -5.26
C GLN A 380 4.27 4.64 -6.55
N ARG A 381 5.44 4.43 -7.15
CA ARG A 381 5.84 5.06 -8.44
C ARG A 381 5.34 4.29 -9.64
N ALA A 382 5.46 2.97 -9.64
CA ALA A 382 5.16 2.14 -10.79
C ALA A 382 3.65 1.86 -10.93
N CYS A 383 2.94 1.57 -9.84
CA CYS A 383 1.56 1.11 -9.86
C CYS A 383 0.58 2.31 -9.82
N LYS A 384 0.34 2.96 -10.97
CA LYS A 384 -0.53 4.17 -11.04
C LYS A 384 -1.97 3.87 -11.39
N PHE A 385 -2.17 3.14 -12.47
CA PHE A 385 -3.46 2.69 -12.94
C PHE A 385 -3.32 1.32 -13.56
N VAL A 386 -4.44 0.61 -13.73
CA VAL A 386 -4.46 -0.66 -14.45
C VAL A 386 -5.08 -0.49 -15.83
N GLU A 387 -4.57 -1.29 -16.75
CA GLU A 387 -5.13 -1.44 -18.09
C GLU A 387 -5.30 -2.89 -18.41
N GLU A 388 -6.31 -3.18 -19.22
CA GLU A 388 -6.50 -4.51 -19.73
C GLU A 388 -5.29 -4.88 -20.61
N SER A 389 -4.68 -6.03 -20.35
CA SER A 389 -3.44 -6.41 -21.04
C SER A 389 -3.69 -6.91 -22.45
N VAL A 390 -4.84 -7.52 -22.72
CA VAL A 390 -5.28 -7.97 -24.03
C VAL A 390 -6.75 -7.56 -24.16
N GLU A 391 -7.10 -6.87 -25.24
CA GLU A 391 -8.45 -6.32 -25.41
C GLU A 391 -9.54 -7.41 -25.32
N GLY A 392 -10.55 -7.17 -24.48
CA GLY A 392 -11.67 -8.09 -24.26
C GLY A 392 -11.36 -9.34 -23.42
N SER A 393 -10.18 -9.42 -22.83
CA SER A 393 -9.76 -10.55 -22.00
C SER A 393 -10.19 -10.46 -20.54
N GLY A 394 -10.57 -9.28 -20.06
CA GLY A 394 -10.92 -9.03 -18.66
C GLY A 394 -9.75 -9.19 -17.67
N VAL A 395 -8.49 -9.22 -18.15
CA VAL A 395 -7.27 -9.30 -17.33
C VAL A 395 -6.51 -7.99 -17.39
N TYR A 396 -6.25 -7.40 -16.23
CA TYR A 396 -5.67 -6.06 -16.09
C TYR A 396 -4.34 -6.11 -15.33
N PHE A 397 -3.40 -5.24 -15.71
CA PHE A 397 -2.12 -5.07 -15.01
C PHE A 397 -1.80 -3.59 -14.84
N TYR A 398 -1.00 -3.29 -13.82
CA TYR A 398 -0.54 -1.93 -13.57
C TYR A 398 0.29 -1.38 -14.73
N ARG A 399 0.13 -0.09 -15.00
CA ARG A 399 0.87 0.73 -15.96
C ARG A 399 1.17 2.10 -15.35
N ASN A 400 2.06 2.83 -15.99
CA ASN A 400 2.38 4.21 -15.64
C ASN A 400 2.85 5.00 -16.86
N LEU A 401 2.77 6.32 -16.78
CA LEU A 401 3.22 7.25 -17.83
C LEU A 401 4.72 7.62 -17.70
N HIS A 402 5.44 7.02 -16.76
CA HIS A 402 6.81 7.41 -16.37
C HIS A 402 7.89 6.50 -17.00
N GLY A 403 7.51 5.63 -17.95
CA GLY A 403 8.42 4.75 -18.67
C GLY A 403 9.02 3.61 -17.83
N VAL A 404 8.38 3.25 -16.71
CA VAL A 404 8.83 2.11 -15.88
C VAL A 404 8.03 0.86 -16.23
N GLY A 405 8.70 -0.15 -16.78
CA GLY A 405 8.07 -1.43 -17.12
C GLY A 405 7.36 -1.41 -18.49
N GLU A 406 6.40 -2.31 -18.68
CA GLU A 406 5.60 -2.38 -19.91
C GLU A 406 4.83 -1.07 -20.09
N PRO A 407 4.93 -0.43 -21.26
CA PRO A 407 4.29 0.84 -21.50
C PRO A 407 2.75 0.72 -21.47
N PRO A 408 2.05 1.82 -21.14
CA PRO A 408 0.61 1.91 -21.35
C PRO A 408 0.24 1.72 -22.83
N ARG A 409 -1.03 1.39 -23.12
CA ARG A 409 -1.58 1.47 -24.48
C ARG A 409 -1.42 2.91 -25.02
N ASP A 410 -0.96 3.07 -26.26
CA ASP A 410 -0.94 4.38 -26.90
C ASP A 410 -2.36 4.75 -27.35
N LEU A 411 -2.92 5.79 -26.74
CA LEU A 411 -4.26 6.30 -27.08
C LEU A 411 -4.21 7.50 -28.03
N THR A 412 -3.03 8.03 -28.34
CA THR A 412 -2.85 9.21 -29.21
C THR A 412 -2.69 8.86 -30.69
N GLY A 413 -2.68 7.57 -31.02
CA GLY A 413 -2.46 7.09 -32.38
C GLY A 413 -1.07 7.44 -32.93
N GLY A 414 -0.03 7.35 -32.09
CA GLY A 414 1.36 7.62 -32.46
C GLY A 414 1.84 9.06 -32.19
N LYS A 415 0.93 10.00 -31.93
CA LYS A 415 1.28 11.43 -31.77
C LYS A 415 2.08 11.72 -30.49
N ALA A 416 1.93 10.91 -29.43
CA ALA A 416 2.72 11.05 -28.21
C ALA A 416 4.22 10.83 -28.46
N GLY A 417 4.59 9.89 -29.34
CA GLY A 417 5.97 9.62 -29.73
C GLY A 417 6.60 10.80 -30.48
N GLU A 418 5.86 11.38 -31.43
CA GLU A 418 6.30 12.56 -32.19
C GLU A 418 6.53 13.78 -31.27
N VAL A 419 5.65 14.00 -30.31
CA VAL A 419 5.78 15.11 -29.34
C VAL A 419 6.94 14.88 -28.36
N ALA A 420 7.16 13.64 -27.92
CA ALA A 420 8.29 13.30 -27.05
C ALA A 420 9.64 13.51 -27.75
N GLU A 421 9.76 13.14 -29.03
CA GLU A 421 10.94 13.46 -29.84
C GLU A 421 11.11 14.97 -30.01
N LEU A 422 10.06 15.71 -30.33
CA LEU A 422 10.10 17.18 -30.44
C LEU A 422 10.54 17.86 -29.13
N ILE A 423 10.09 17.37 -27.97
CA ILE A 423 10.51 17.89 -26.66
C ILE A 423 11.98 17.56 -26.37
N LYS A 424 12.44 16.36 -26.73
CA LYS A 424 13.84 15.95 -26.58
C LYS A 424 14.75 16.79 -27.48
N GLU A 425 14.37 16.97 -28.73
CA GLU A 425 15.07 17.80 -29.72
C GLU A 425 15.13 19.27 -29.27
N LYS A 426 14.03 19.77 -28.67
CA LYS A 426 13.97 21.11 -28.07
C LYS A 426 14.87 21.25 -26.84
N LYS A 427 14.94 20.23 -25.96
CA LYS A 427 15.87 20.23 -24.81
C LYS A 427 17.34 20.19 -25.26
N GLU A 428 17.66 19.42 -26.31
CA GLU A 428 19.01 19.34 -26.87
C GLU A 428 19.43 20.64 -27.59
N THR A 429 18.53 21.29 -28.33
CA THR A 429 18.77 22.63 -28.93
C THR A 429 18.89 23.74 -27.87
N THR A 430 18.15 23.65 -26.76
CA THR A 430 18.27 24.61 -25.66
C THR A 430 19.57 24.42 -24.86
N ALA A 431 20.03 23.17 -24.69
CA ALA A 431 21.31 22.86 -24.04
C ALA A 431 22.51 23.32 -24.87
N THR A 432 22.46 23.16 -26.20
CA THR A 432 23.52 23.62 -27.12
C THR A 432 23.53 25.16 -27.27
N GLY A 433 22.36 25.81 -27.28
CA GLY A 433 22.25 27.28 -27.27
C GLY A 433 22.72 27.93 -25.95
N GLY A 434 22.44 27.28 -24.81
CA GLY A 434 22.84 27.77 -23.48
C GLY A 434 24.36 27.77 -23.27
N VAL A 435 25.07 26.78 -23.81
CA VAL A 435 26.55 26.70 -23.72
C VAL A 435 27.22 27.79 -24.58
N ALA A 436 26.67 28.10 -25.75
CA ALA A 436 27.17 29.18 -26.61
C ALA A 436 26.94 30.58 -26.01
N ALA A 437 25.77 30.82 -25.40
CA ALA A 437 25.44 32.08 -24.73
C ALA A 437 26.26 32.30 -23.45
N ALA A 438 26.47 31.25 -22.64
CA ALA A 438 27.31 31.32 -21.44
C ALA A 438 28.79 31.57 -21.77
N SER A 439 29.30 30.98 -22.86
CA SER A 439 30.65 31.21 -23.39
C SER A 439 30.87 32.66 -23.83
N GLN A 440 29.90 33.25 -24.55
CA GLN A 440 29.96 34.66 -24.95
C GLN A 440 29.82 35.62 -23.76
N ALA A 441 28.98 35.31 -22.78
CA ALA A 441 28.84 36.12 -21.56
C ALA A 441 30.12 36.11 -20.71
N LYS A 442 30.79 34.96 -20.58
CA LYS A 442 32.07 34.83 -19.87
C LYS A 442 33.20 35.61 -20.56
N ARG A 443 33.26 35.60 -21.90
CA ARG A 443 34.22 36.42 -22.69
C ARG A 443 33.96 37.92 -22.56
N ARG A 444 32.70 38.36 -22.50
CA ARG A 444 32.35 39.79 -22.33
C ARG A 444 32.69 40.30 -20.92
N LEU A 445 32.51 39.48 -19.89
CA LEU A 445 32.87 39.82 -18.52
C LEU A 445 34.39 39.91 -18.31
N SER A 446 35.19 39.03 -18.94
CA SER A 446 36.65 39.09 -18.83
C SER A 446 37.25 40.32 -19.53
N HIS A 447 36.65 40.77 -20.63
CA HIS A 447 37.11 41.96 -21.35
C HIS A 447 36.76 43.27 -20.60
N SER A 448 35.62 43.30 -19.91
CA SER A 448 35.20 44.46 -19.11
C SER A 448 36.08 44.64 -17.86
N ALA A 449 36.45 43.53 -17.19
CA ALA A 449 37.31 43.56 -16.00
C ALA A 449 38.77 44.00 -16.30
N GLN A 450 39.27 43.74 -17.51
CA GLN A 450 40.61 44.20 -17.91
C GLN A 450 40.65 45.70 -18.27
N MET A 451 39.51 46.30 -18.65
CA MET A 451 39.43 47.73 -18.98
C MET A 451 39.26 48.62 -17.73
N THR A 452 38.76 48.08 -16.61
CA THR A 452 38.59 48.85 -15.36
C THR A 452 39.85 48.93 -14.49
N ALA A 453 40.84 48.05 -14.71
CA ALA A 453 42.07 48.01 -13.91
C ALA A 453 43.17 49.01 -14.38
N LYS A 454 42.93 49.80 -15.44
CA LYS A 454 43.93 50.74 -16.01
C LYS A 454 43.62 52.23 -15.80
N ALA A 455 42.58 52.58 -15.05
CA ALA A 455 42.20 53.98 -14.83
C ALA A 455 41.83 54.25 -13.38
N LEU A 456 42.83 54.44 -12.52
CA LEU A 456 42.68 55.14 -11.24
C LEU A 456 44.04 55.80 -10.90
N PRO A 457 44.17 57.13 -11.06
CA PRO A 457 45.37 57.85 -10.67
C PRO A 457 45.40 58.07 -9.16
N ILE A 458 46.63 57.95 -8.66
CA ILE A 458 47.11 58.18 -7.30
C ILE A 458 46.86 59.64 -6.91
N LEU A 459 46.29 59.87 -5.72
CA LEU A 459 46.41 61.13 -4.99
C LEU A 459 46.95 60.83 -3.59
N VAL A 460 48.06 61.50 -3.29
CA VAL A 460 48.90 61.45 -2.08
C VAL A 460 48.93 62.86 -1.48
N ALA A 461 49.09 62.91 -0.15
CA ALA A 461 49.46 64.06 0.70
C ALA A 461 48.34 65.10 0.97
N GLU A 462 48.18 65.67 2.16
CA GLU A 462 48.97 65.72 3.41
C GLU A 462 48.08 65.50 4.64
#